data_AF-A0A350U984-F1
#
_entry.id   AF-A0A350U984-F1
#
_cell.length_a   1.000
_cell.length_b   1.000
_cell.length_c   1.000
_cell.angle_alpha   90.00
_cell.angle_beta   90.00
_cell.angle_gamma   90.00
#
_symmetry.space_group_name_H-M   'P 1'
#
loop_
_entity.id
_entity.type
_entity.pdbx_description
1 polymer ?
#
loop_
_entity_poly.entity_id
_entity_poly.type
_entity_poly.pdbx_seq_one_letter_code
_entity_poly.pdbx_strand_id
1 'polypeptide(L)'
;MAVIGILILGGASYGAYYYWQTQKLIDANKPVACTQEAKLCSDGSSVSRTGPNCEFAECPADPTADWQTYKNDQYEFKYPSKVILTENKNQIVLNHKIPYENHGSCDMKGDSKTYPTLDDLNMAIKVIDNPLVKTVQTLSPYLTEENFVGDSLVISPGFIDEYKNGVLRGFSIYEGAEGCGDRKYYFPVTTTKTLVITNEQVQMLSGIIEASIRNEVLKVPGVISREENEKIFNQILSTLKFTAQ
;
A
#
# COMPACT_ATOMS: atom_id res chain seq x y z
N MET A 1 -73.51 -28.77 -15.95
CA MET A 1 -72.33 -29.61 -16.27
C MET A 1 -71.22 -28.85 -17.01
N ALA A 2 -71.50 -28.01 -18.02
CA ALA A 2 -70.46 -27.30 -18.78
C ALA A 2 -69.64 -26.25 -17.98
N VAL A 3 -70.27 -25.49 -17.07
CA VAL A 3 -69.60 -24.43 -16.28
C VAL A 3 -68.58 -24.98 -15.28
N ILE A 4 -68.87 -26.14 -14.68
CA ILE A 4 -67.97 -26.83 -13.73
C ILE A 4 -66.72 -27.35 -14.46
N GLY A 5 -66.88 -27.84 -15.70
CA GLY A 5 -65.74 -28.28 -16.52
C GLY A 5 -64.77 -27.15 -16.89
N ILE A 6 -65.29 -25.94 -17.17
CA ILE A 6 -64.46 -24.77 -17.51
C ILE A 6 -63.65 -24.26 -16.31
N LEU A 7 -64.23 -24.26 -15.11
CA LEU A 7 -63.53 -23.84 -13.88
C LEU A 7 -62.40 -24.81 -13.49
N ILE A 8 -62.61 -26.12 -13.66
CA ILE A 8 -61.58 -27.14 -13.41
C ILE A 8 -60.43 -27.01 -14.40
N LEU A 9 -60.73 -26.81 -15.70
CA LEU A 9 -59.71 -26.61 -16.73
C LEU A 9 -58.94 -25.29 -16.55
N GLY A 10 -59.62 -24.21 -16.15
CA GLY A 10 -59.00 -22.93 -15.82
C GLY A 10 -58.07 -23.00 -14.60
N GLY A 11 -58.49 -23.72 -13.55
CA GLY A 11 -57.66 -23.95 -12.37
C GLY A 11 -56.42 -24.80 -12.65
N ALA A 12 -56.55 -25.86 -13.45
CA ALA A 12 -55.42 -26.72 -13.82
C ALA A 12 -54.40 -25.99 -14.72
N SER A 13 -54.87 -25.19 -15.68
CA SER A 13 -53.99 -24.39 -16.55
C SER A 13 -53.28 -23.26 -15.81
N TYR A 14 -53.97 -22.58 -14.88
CA TYR A 14 -53.36 -21.59 -13.98
C TYR A 14 -52.31 -22.23 -13.04
N GLY A 15 -52.62 -23.39 -12.46
CA GLY A 15 -51.69 -24.15 -11.63
C GLY A 15 -50.43 -24.58 -12.40
N ALA A 16 -50.59 -25.07 -13.63
CA ALA A 16 -49.47 -25.42 -14.50
C ALA A 16 -48.60 -24.21 -14.88
N TYR A 17 -49.21 -23.04 -15.14
CA TYR A 17 -48.50 -21.79 -15.42
C TYR A 17 -47.66 -21.32 -14.22
N TYR A 18 -48.25 -21.30 -13.03
CA TYR A 18 -47.53 -20.93 -11.80
C TYR A 18 -46.42 -21.92 -11.46
N TYR A 19 -46.66 -23.23 -11.63
CA TYR A 19 -45.65 -24.27 -11.43
C TYR A 19 -44.49 -24.15 -12.42
N TRP A 20 -44.77 -23.85 -13.69
CA TRP A 20 -43.74 -23.62 -14.70
C TRP A 20 -42.92 -22.36 -14.41
N GLN A 21 -43.57 -21.27 -13.96
CA GLN A 21 -42.87 -20.07 -13.52
C GLN A 21 -41.95 -20.33 -12.33
N THR A 22 -42.40 -21.08 -11.32
CA THR A 22 -41.59 -21.35 -10.11
C THR A 22 -40.41 -22.29 -10.40
N GLN A 23 -40.60 -23.33 -11.22
CA GLN A 23 -39.52 -24.19 -11.71
C GLN A 23 -38.41 -23.38 -12.40
N LYS A 24 -38.79 -22.43 -13.27
CA LYS A 24 -37.82 -21.59 -13.99
C LYS A 24 -36.96 -20.72 -13.05
N LEU A 25 -37.53 -20.27 -11.94
CA LEU A 25 -36.81 -19.48 -10.93
C LEU A 25 -35.85 -20.35 -10.08
N ILE A 26 -36.23 -21.60 -9.81
CA ILE A 26 -35.40 -22.56 -9.06
C ILE A 26 -34.17 -22.96 -9.88
N ASP A 27 -34.33 -23.21 -11.19
CA ASP A 27 -33.20 -23.57 -12.06
C ASP A 27 -32.23 -22.40 -12.27
N ALA A 28 -32.72 -21.15 -12.31
CA ALA A 28 -31.87 -19.97 -12.43
C ALA A 28 -31.01 -19.70 -11.17
N ASN A 29 -31.42 -20.19 -9.99
CA ASN A 29 -30.72 -20.01 -8.72
C ASN A 29 -29.98 -21.25 -8.23
N LYS A 30 -29.82 -22.29 -9.08
CA LYS A 30 -28.99 -23.44 -8.71
C LYS A 30 -27.53 -22.98 -8.55
N PRO A 31 -26.89 -23.26 -7.41
CA PRO A 31 -25.49 -22.91 -7.22
C PRO A 31 -24.63 -23.67 -8.24
N VAL A 32 -23.96 -22.92 -9.11
CA VAL A 32 -23.00 -23.47 -10.08
C VAL A 32 -21.67 -23.68 -9.37
N ALA A 33 -21.16 -24.90 -9.41
CA ALA A 33 -19.85 -25.23 -8.89
C ALA A 33 -18.78 -24.93 -9.96
N CYS A 34 -17.92 -23.95 -9.70
CA CYS A 34 -16.80 -23.59 -10.58
C CYS A 34 -15.50 -24.26 -10.14
N THR A 35 -14.55 -24.39 -11.07
CA THR A 35 -13.21 -24.91 -10.77
C THR A 35 -12.43 -23.90 -9.90
N GLN A 36 -11.57 -24.41 -9.01
CA GLN A 36 -10.78 -23.59 -8.06
C GLN A 36 -9.53 -22.95 -8.70
N GLU A 37 -9.62 -22.59 -9.98
CA GLU A 37 -8.53 -21.91 -10.66
C GLU A 37 -8.46 -20.45 -10.22
N ALA A 38 -7.23 -19.96 -10.05
CA ALA A 38 -6.95 -18.57 -9.74
C ALA A 38 -6.21 -17.93 -10.93
N LYS A 39 -6.67 -16.76 -11.37
CA LYS A 39 -5.97 -15.90 -12.32
C LYS A 39 -5.22 -14.83 -11.54
N LEU A 40 -3.92 -14.72 -11.78
CA LEU A 40 -3.10 -13.64 -11.22
C LEU A 40 -3.40 -12.33 -11.97
N CYS A 41 -3.62 -11.27 -11.22
CA CYS A 41 -3.88 -9.93 -11.72
C CYS A 41 -2.58 -9.11 -11.77
N SER A 42 -2.59 -8.03 -12.56
CA SER A 42 -1.43 -7.15 -12.74
C SER A 42 -0.98 -6.45 -11.44
N ASP A 43 -1.90 -6.32 -10.48
CA ASP A 43 -1.66 -5.78 -9.14
C ASP A 43 -1.09 -6.84 -8.16
N GLY A 44 -0.90 -8.09 -8.61
CA GLY A 44 -0.43 -9.21 -7.80
C GLY A 44 -1.52 -9.93 -7.00
N SER A 45 -2.78 -9.47 -7.05
CA SER A 45 -3.92 -10.17 -6.46
C SER A 45 -4.30 -11.41 -7.29
N SER A 46 -5.18 -12.25 -6.77
CA SER A 46 -5.73 -13.38 -7.52
C SER A 46 -7.24 -13.38 -7.50
N VAL A 47 -7.84 -13.62 -8.67
CA VAL A 47 -9.28 -13.72 -8.84
C VAL A 47 -9.66 -15.15 -9.23
N SER A 48 -10.78 -15.62 -8.70
CA SER A 48 -11.31 -16.96 -9.00
C SER A 48 -12.44 -16.89 -10.03
N ARG A 49 -12.84 -18.05 -10.54
CA ARG A 49 -14.03 -18.17 -11.39
C ARG A 49 -15.30 -17.98 -10.56
N THR A 50 -16.26 -17.22 -11.08
CA THR A 50 -17.54 -16.93 -10.44
C THR A 50 -18.66 -16.80 -11.48
N GLY A 51 -19.90 -16.71 -11.02
CA GLY A 51 -21.09 -16.52 -11.84
C GLY A 51 -21.56 -17.78 -12.58
N PRO A 52 -22.68 -17.69 -13.32
CA PRO A 52 -23.33 -18.83 -13.96
C PRO A 52 -22.48 -19.50 -15.06
N ASN A 53 -21.52 -18.77 -15.63
CA ASN A 53 -20.63 -19.25 -16.69
C ASN A 53 -19.23 -19.64 -16.19
N CYS A 54 -18.96 -19.54 -14.88
CA CYS A 54 -17.63 -19.79 -14.29
C CYS A 54 -16.50 -19.01 -14.98
N GLU A 55 -16.74 -17.72 -15.20
CA GLU A 55 -15.76 -16.79 -15.74
C GLU A 55 -14.93 -16.18 -14.61
N PHE A 56 -13.67 -15.82 -14.87
CA PHE A 56 -12.87 -15.10 -13.87
C PHE A 56 -13.55 -13.80 -13.51
N ALA A 57 -13.65 -13.50 -12.21
CA ALA A 57 -14.01 -12.16 -11.76
C ALA A 57 -13.03 -11.15 -12.38
N GLU A 58 -13.50 -9.92 -12.58
CA GLU A 58 -12.63 -8.85 -13.05
C GLU A 58 -11.50 -8.60 -12.04
N CYS A 59 -10.29 -8.39 -12.56
CA CYS A 59 -9.18 -7.98 -11.73
C CYS A 59 -9.48 -6.62 -11.10
N PRO A 60 -9.03 -6.37 -9.86
CA PRO A 60 -9.07 -5.03 -9.29
C PRO A 60 -8.39 -4.03 -10.24
N ALA A 61 -8.94 -2.82 -10.31
CA ALA A 61 -8.29 -1.74 -11.04
C ALA A 61 -6.91 -1.49 -10.43
N ASP A 62 -5.87 -1.40 -11.28
CA ASP A 62 -4.52 -1.01 -10.83
C ASP A 62 -4.62 0.41 -10.23
N PRO A 63 -4.43 0.59 -8.91
CA PRO A 63 -4.54 1.90 -8.28
C PRO A 63 -3.42 2.86 -8.71
N THR A 64 -2.44 2.35 -9.45
CA THR A 64 -1.30 3.09 -10.01
C THR A 64 -1.39 3.25 -11.53
N ALA A 65 -2.56 3.00 -12.14
CA ALA A 65 -2.74 3.11 -13.59
C ALA A 65 -2.41 4.51 -14.12
N ASP A 66 -2.85 5.55 -13.40
CA ASP A 66 -2.66 6.97 -13.77
C ASP A 66 -1.39 7.59 -13.16
N TRP A 67 -0.50 6.76 -12.58
CA TRP A 67 0.72 7.24 -11.94
C TRP A 67 1.82 7.53 -12.96
N GLN A 68 2.68 8.48 -12.61
CA GLN A 68 3.90 8.75 -13.35
C GLN A 68 4.89 7.60 -13.14
N THR A 69 5.78 7.39 -14.12
CA THR A 69 6.85 6.38 -14.03
C THR A 69 8.19 7.08 -13.99
N TYR A 70 8.98 6.80 -12.96
CA TYR A 70 10.40 7.13 -12.89
C TYR A 70 11.22 5.93 -13.36
N LYS A 71 12.33 6.19 -14.08
CA LYS A 71 13.25 5.17 -14.55
C LYS A 71 14.67 5.74 -14.69
N ASN A 72 15.65 4.98 -14.22
CA ASN A 72 17.07 5.19 -14.51
C ASN A 72 17.74 3.84 -14.85
N ASP A 73 19.08 3.83 -14.91
CA ASP A 73 19.87 2.63 -15.24
C ASP A 73 19.82 1.54 -14.14
N GLN A 74 19.43 1.89 -12.91
CA GLN A 74 19.40 0.97 -11.76
C GLN A 74 18.00 0.37 -11.53
N TYR A 75 16.93 1.17 -11.66
CA TYR A 75 15.57 0.77 -11.33
C TYR A 75 14.49 1.67 -11.98
N GLU A 76 13.26 1.17 -11.97
CA GLU A 76 12.05 1.90 -12.32
C GLU A 76 10.97 1.72 -11.24
N PHE A 77 10.12 2.73 -11.02
CA PHE A 77 8.95 2.65 -10.15
C PHE A 77 7.89 3.67 -10.58
N LYS A 78 6.65 3.48 -10.11
CA LYS A 78 5.56 4.45 -10.31
C LYS A 78 5.35 5.32 -9.08
N TYR A 79 4.92 6.57 -9.28
CA TYR A 79 4.57 7.51 -8.21
C TYR A 79 3.41 8.44 -8.61
N PRO A 80 2.58 8.92 -7.67
CA PRO A 80 1.40 9.71 -7.99
C PRO A 80 1.77 11.12 -8.47
N SER A 81 0.94 11.71 -9.32
CA SER A 81 1.18 13.03 -9.94
C SER A 81 1.28 14.20 -8.97
N LYS A 82 0.66 14.09 -7.78
CA LYS A 82 0.75 15.09 -6.72
C LYS A 82 2.13 15.14 -6.05
N VAL A 83 2.92 14.07 -6.14
CA VAL A 83 4.24 13.98 -5.50
C VAL A 83 5.33 14.53 -6.43
N ILE A 84 6.15 15.41 -5.90
CA ILE A 84 7.30 16.01 -6.58
C ILE A 84 8.49 15.07 -6.44
N LEU A 85 9.08 14.68 -7.56
CA LEU A 85 10.29 13.88 -7.62
C LEU A 85 11.50 14.77 -7.91
N THR A 86 12.53 14.68 -7.08
CA THR A 86 13.84 15.31 -7.29
C THR A 86 14.92 14.23 -7.36
N GLU A 87 15.73 14.27 -8.42
CA GLU A 87 16.88 13.38 -8.58
C GLU A 87 18.18 14.12 -8.25
N ASN A 88 18.89 13.61 -7.24
CA ASN A 88 20.25 14.00 -6.92
C ASN A 88 21.21 12.87 -7.32
N LYS A 89 22.52 13.16 -7.44
CA LYS A 89 23.53 12.21 -7.97
C LYS A 89 23.45 10.77 -7.40
N ASN A 90 23.05 10.60 -6.14
CA ASN A 90 23.04 9.31 -5.45
C ASN A 90 21.68 8.93 -4.81
N GLN A 91 20.63 9.74 -4.98
CA GLN A 91 19.33 9.48 -4.34
C GLN A 91 18.18 10.16 -5.07
N ILE A 92 17.01 9.53 -5.01
CA ILE A 92 15.74 10.09 -5.44
C ILE A 92 14.97 10.53 -4.21
N VAL A 93 14.45 11.76 -4.23
CA VAL A 93 13.62 12.32 -3.17
C VAL A 93 12.22 12.55 -3.73
N LEU A 94 11.23 11.97 -3.07
CA LEU A 94 9.81 12.12 -3.34
C LEU A 94 9.23 12.96 -2.21
N ASN A 95 8.68 14.13 -2.54
CA ASN A 95 8.15 15.05 -1.57
C ASN A 95 6.77 15.57 -1.98
N HIS A 96 5.88 15.71 -1.01
CA HIS A 96 4.66 16.48 -1.11
C HIS A 96 4.63 17.50 0.02
N LYS A 97 4.19 18.71 -0.30
CA LYS A 97 4.02 19.79 0.67
C LYS A 97 2.84 20.66 0.29
N ILE A 98 2.17 21.21 1.29
CA ILE A 98 1.08 22.16 1.09
C ILE A 98 1.31 23.45 1.89
N PRO A 99 0.77 24.60 1.43
CA PRO A 99 0.73 25.81 2.25
C PRO A 99 -0.16 25.58 3.48
N TYR A 100 0.45 25.47 4.65
CA TYR A 100 -0.23 25.32 5.93
C TYR A 100 0.77 25.69 7.03
N GLU A 101 0.44 26.70 7.83
CA GLU A 101 1.30 27.11 8.93
C GLU A 101 1.19 26.10 10.08
N ASN A 102 2.32 25.50 10.47
CA ASN A 102 2.37 24.58 11.58
C ASN A 102 3.58 24.83 12.51
N HIS A 103 3.47 24.26 13.70
CA HIS A 103 4.49 24.27 14.73
C HIS A 103 4.88 22.84 15.09
N GLY A 104 6.09 22.66 15.61
CA GLY A 104 6.61 21.36 16.03
C GLY A 104 7.57 20.76 15.01
N SER A 105 8.86 20.95 15.26
CA SER A 105 9.95 20.20 14.65
C SER A 105 10.06 18.80 15.26
N CYS A 106 10.59 17.87 14.48
CA CYS A 106 10.94 16.52 14.95
C CYS A 106 12.12 16.46 15.93
N ASP A 107 12.62 17.62 16.38
CA ASP A 107 13.87 17.69 17.15
C ASP A 107 13.63 17.65 18.67
N MET A 108 12.37 17.59 19.10
CA MET A 108 11.95 17.56 20.51
C MET A 108 12.51 18.73 21.33
N LYS A 109 12.89 19.84 20.70
CA LYS A 109 13.49 21.01 21.39
C LYS A 109 12.47 22.03 21.87
N GLY A 110 11.17 21.78 21.63
CA GLY A 110 10.10 22.69 22.04
C GLY A 110 10.28 24.10 21.48
N ASP A 111 10.85 24.21 20.29
CA ASP A 111 11.10 25.52 19.69
C ASP A 111 9.79 26.16 19.18
N SER A 112 9.74 27.50 19.20
CA SER A 112 8.58 28.27 18.74
C SER A 112 8.57 28.44 17.22
N LYS A 113 9.26 27.58 16.49
CA LYS A 113 9.48 27.76 15.05
C LYS A 113 8.18 27.49 14.30
N THR A 114 7.76 28.46 13.51
CA THR A 114 6.69 28.31 12.54
C THR A 114 7.27 27.81 11.23
N TYR A 115 6.57 26.86 10.62
CA TYR A 115 6.83 26.39 9.28
C TYR A 115 5.66 26.82 8.40
N PRO A 116 5.91 27.47 7.25
CA PRO A 116 4.84 27.98 6.38
C PRO A 116 4.15 26.87 5.56
N THR A 117 4.70 25.65 5.59
CA THR A 117 4.22 24.51 4.83
C THR A 117 4.17 23.27 5.71
N LEU A 118 3.16 22.45 5.47
CA LEU A 118 3.13 21.08 5.96
C LEU A 118 3.77 20.17 4.90
N ASP A 119 4.96 19.66 5.20
CA ASP A 119 5.59 18.58 4.44
C ASP A 119 5.01 17.26 4.96
N ASP A 120 3.99 16.74 4.29
CA ASP A 120 3.17 15.59 4.70
C ASP A 120 3.57 14.25 4.04
N LEU A 121 4.48 14.30 3.06
CA LEU A 121 5.18 13.14 2.51
C LEU A 121 6.62 13.52 2.18
N ASN A 122 7.57 12.80 2.74
CA ASN A 122 8.97 12.91 2.37
C ASN A 122 9.60 11.52 2.41
N MET A 123 10.13 11.10 1.25
CA MET A 123 10.70 9.77 1.06
C MET A 123 11.97 9.88 0.23
N ALA A 124 13.02 9.17 0.63
CA ALA A 124 14.25 9.10 -0.14
C ALA A 124 14.57 7.65 -0.51
N ILE A 125 14.90 7.40 -1.77
CA ILE A 125 15.29 6.10 -2.32
C ILE A 125 16.75 6.18 -2.76
N LYS A 126 17.60 5.29 -2.26
CA LYS A 126 19.02 5.20 -2.64
C LYS A 126 19.50 3.76 -2.68
N VAL A 127 20.41 3.46 -3.61
CA VAL A 127 21.12 2.17 -3.65
C VAL A 127 22.54 2.40 -3.14
N ILE A 128 22.97 1.60 -2.17
CA ILE A 128 24.29 1.67 -1.57
C ILE A 128 25.08 0.44 -1.97
N ASP A 129 26.29 0.64 -2.49
CA ASP A 129 27.24 -0.42 -2.87
C ASP A 129 27.94 -1.02 -1.64
N ASN A 130 27.15 -1.48 -0.67
CA ASN A 130 27.59 -2.26 0.47
C ASN A 130 26.55 -3.37 0.80
N PRO A 131 26.98 -4.50 1.40
CA PRO A 131 26.08 -5.50 1.95
C PRO A 131 25.22 -4.91 3.08
N LEU A 132 24.16 -5.65 3.46
CA LEU A 132 23.15 -5.20 4.43
C LEU A 132 23.75 -4.70 5.75
N VAL A 133 24.53 -5.54 6.43
CA VAL A 133 25.10 -5.22 7.75
C VAL A 133 25.97 -3.97 7.70
N LYS A 134 26.89 -3.88 6.73
CA LYS A 134 27.76 -2.71 6.57
C LYS A 134 26.96 -1.44 6.26
N THR A 135 25.90 -1.56 5.46
CA THR A 135 25.00 -0.44 5.15
C THR A 135 24.29 0.06 6.41
N VAL A 136 23.72 -0.85 7.20
CA VAL A 136 23.01 -0.52 8.45
C VAL A 136 23.97 0.09 9.47
N GLN A 137 25.15 -0.49 9.68
CA GLN A 137 26.18 0.07 10.57
C GLN A 137 26.61 1.49 10.16
N THR A 138 26.67 1.77 8.86
CA THR A 138 27.05 3.10 8.35
C THR A 138 25.95 4.14 8.55
N LEU A 139 24.69 3.76 8.33
CA LEU A 139 23.54 4.69 8.34
C LEU A 139 22.81 4.77 9.68
N SER A 140 23.01 3.80 10.55
CA SER A 140 22.41 3.67 11.89
C SER A 140 23.51 3.29 12.90
N PRO A 141 24.54 4.13 13.10
CA PRO A 141 25.74 3.80 13.90
C PRO A 141 25.47 3.67 15.41
N TYR A 142 24.26 3.99 15.86
CA TYR A 142 23.82 3.80 17.24
C TYR A 142 23.47 2.34 17.58
N LEU A 143 23.29 1.48 16.56
CA LEU A 143 23.04 0.06 16.76
C LEU A 143 24.31 -0.65 17.26
N THR A 144 24.16 -1.43 18.31
CA THR A 144 25.23 -2.18 18.97
C THR A 144 25.41 -3.55 18.30
N GLU A 145 26.54 -4.21 18.56
CA GLU A 145 26.87 -5.52 17.93
C GLU A 145 25.79 -6.60 18.18
N GLU A 146 25.06 -6.53 19.30
CA GLU A 146 23.95 -7.42 19.63
C GLU A 146 22.76 -7.33 18.65
N ASN A 147 22.67 -6.25 17.88
CA ASN A 147 21.63 -6.09 16.86
C ASN A 147 21.97 -6.81 15.53
N PHE A 148 23.11 -7.49 15.45
CA PHE A 148 23.60 -8.15 14.24
C PHE A 148 23.85 -9.64 14.47
N VAL A 149 23.57 -10.46 13.46
CA VAL A 149 23.82 -11.91 13.48
C VAL A 149 24.28 -12.37 12.10
N GLY A 150 25.56 -12.68 11.97
CA GLY A 150 26.19 -12.97 10.68
C GLY A 150 26.00 -11.82 9.69
N ASP A 151 25.42 -12.11 8.53
CA ASP A 151 25.12 -11.12 7.48
C ASP A 151 23.70 -10.52 7.59
N SER A 152 23.07 -10.64 8.76
CA SER A 152 21.67 -10.24 9.01
C SER A 152 21.52 -9.40 10.29
N LEU A 153 20.31 -8.90 10.52
CA LEU A 153 19.93 -8.18 11.74
C LEU A 153 19.16 -9.09 12.71
N VAL A 154 19.33 -8.84 14.01
CA VAL A 154 18.51 -9.44 15.06
C VAL A 154 17.20 -8.67 15.16
N ILE A 155 16.08 -9.38 15.06
CA ILE A 155 14.74 -8.79 15.15
C ILE A 155 14.47 -8.30 16.57
N SER A 156 14.01 -7.05 16.67
CA SER A 156 13.56 -6.42 17.90
C SER A 156 12.21 -5.76 17.60
N PRO A 157 11.08 -6.44 17.90
CA PRO A 157 9.77 -6.00 17.46
C PRO A 157 9.45 -4.54 17.82
N GLY A 158 9.04 -3.75 16.83
CA GLY A 158 8.76 -2.32 16.95
C GLY A 158 9.97 -1.40 16.79
N PHE A 159 11.19 -1.96 16.82
CA PHE A 159 12.44 -1.23 16.60
C PHE A 159 13.15 -1.69 15.31
N ILE A 160 13.47 -2.98 15.20
CA ILE A 160 14.01 -3.64 14.01
C ILE A 160 13.03 -4.76 13.63
N ASP A 161 12.22 -4.51 12.61
CA ASP A 161 11.19 -5.43 12.13
C ASP A 161 11.56 -6.03 10.78
N GLU A 162 11.18 -7.28 10.51
CA GLU A 162 11.19 -7.79 9.14
C GLU A 162 10.18 -7.00 8.29
N TYR A 163 10.58 -6.67 7.06
CA TYR A 163 9.71 -5.98 6.13
C TYR A 163 9.65 -6.69 4.77
N LYS A 164 8.43 -6.84 4.25
CA LYS A 164 8.16 -7.53 3.00
C LYS A 164 7.12 -6.74 2.21
N ASN A 165 7.44 -6.39 0.97
CA ASN A 165 6.50 -5.81 0.03
C ASN A 165 6.82 -6.33 -1.38
N GLY A 166 5.87 -7.01 -2.03
CA GLY A 166 6.08 -7.62 -3.34
C GLY A 166 7.23 -8.62 -3.32
N VAL A 167 8.29 -8.37 -4.09
CA VAL A 167 9.54 -9.16 -4.12
C VAL A 167 10.60 -8.69 -3.12
N LEU A 168 10.44 -7.50 -2.55
CA LEU A 168 11.39 -6.91 -1.62
C LEU A 168 11.28 -7.62 -0.26
N ARG A 169 12.42 -8.08 0.25
CA ARG A 169 12.57 -8.70 1.57
C ARG A 169 13.71 -8.01 2.28
N GLY A 170 13.49 -7.59 3.52
CA GLY A 170 14.47 -6.79 4.24
C GLY A 170 14.03 -6.46 5.65
N PHE A 171 14.53 -5.34 6.16
CA PHE A 171 14.29 -4.88 7.53
C PHE A 171 13.79 -3.45 7.53
N SER A 172 12.94 -3.09 8.49
CA SER A 172 12.61 -1.71 8.80
C SER A 172 13.14 -1.34 10.18
N ILE A 173 13.74 -0.15 10.28
CA ILE A 173 14.26 0.42 11.51
C ILE A 173 13.56 1.74 11.75
N TYR A 174 12.94 1.88 12.92
CA TYR A 174 12.29 3.13 13.31
C TYR A 174 13.27 4.03 14.06
N GLU A 175 13.50 5.23 13.51
CA GLU A 175 14.36 6.27 14.05
C GLU A 175 13.51 7.51 14.36
N GLY A 176 12.70 7.41 15.41
CA GLY A 176 11.78 8.49 15.77
C GLY A 176 11.30 8.41 17.21
N ALA A 177 10.58 9.45 17.62
CA ALA A 177 9.95 9.57 18.93
C ALA A 177 8.61 10.33 18.79
N GLU A 178 7.66 10.03 19.66
CA GLU A 178 6.38 10.77 19.79
C GLU A 178 5.63 11.00 18.47
N GLY A 179 5.60 9.98 17.60
CA GLY A 179 4.87 10.04 16.33
C GLY A 179 5.60 10.77 15.21
N CYS A 180 6.84 11.20 15.44
CA CYS A 180 7.72 11.85 14.48
C CYS A 180 9.02 11.07 14.25
N GLY A 181 9.58 11.18 13.05
CA GLY A 181 10.91 10.66 12.71
C GLY A 181 10.86 9.78 11.48
N ASP A 182 11.93 9.04 11.26
CA ASP A 182 12.11 8.34 9.98
C ASP A 182 11.95 6.84 10.19
N ARG A 183 11.20 6.18 9.31
CA ARG A 183 11.33 4.73 9.16
C ARG A 183 12.26 4.46 7.99
N LYS A 184 13.40 3.82 8.28
CA LYS A 184 14.38 3.39 7.28
C LYS A 184 14.17 1.93 6.93
N TYR A 185 14.09 1.63 5.65
CA TYR A 185 13.91 0.28 5.12
C TYR A 185 15.18 -0.14 4.39
N TYR A 186 15.67 -1.33 4.69
CA TYR A 186 16.90 -1.89 4.15
C TYR A 186 16.59 -3.20 3.44
N PHE A 187 16.75 -3.21 2.12
CA PHE A 187 16.53 -4.40 1.30
C PHE A 187 17.85 -4.82 0.65
N PRO A 188 18.45 -5.97 1.04
CA PRO A 188 19.58 -6.53 0.31
C PRO A 188 19.11 -6.96 -1.09
N VAL A 189 19.58 -6.25 -2.12
CA VAL A 189 19.18 -6.53 -3.52
C VAL A 189 20.19 -7.44 -4.21
N THR A 190 21.45 -7.41 -3.76
CA THR A 190 22.49 -8.38 -4.08
C THR A 190 23.31 -8.66 -2.82
N THR A 191 24.31 -9.55 -2.90
CA THR A 191 25.28 -9.77 -1.81
C THR A 191 26.17 -8.55 -1.54
N THR A 192 26.19 -7.55 -2.43
CA THR A 192 27.06 -6.38 -2.35
C THR A 192 26.32 -5.05 -2.39
N LYS A 193 25.00 -5.05 -2.59
CA LYS A 193 24.19 -3.85 -2.72
C LYS A 193 22.95 -3.91 -1.84
N THR A 194 22.65 -2.78 -1.22
CA THR A 194 21.47 -2.61 -0.37
C THR A 194 20.66 -1.41 -0.87
N LEU A 195 19.38 -1.63 -1.17
CA LEU A 195 18.42 -0.56 -1.36
C LEU A 195 18.01 -0.02 0.01
N VAL A 196 18.14 1.29 0.18
CA VAL A 196 17.71 2.00 1.38
C VAL A 196 16.61 2.97 1.00
N ILE A 197 15.47 2.87 1.69
CA ILE A 197 14.36 3.80 1.54
C ILE A 197 14.08 4.44 2.90
N THR A 198 14.01 5.76 2.97
CA THR A 198 13.51 6.48 4.15
C THR A 198 12.08 6.93 3.89
N ASN A 199 11.20 6.80 4.87
CA ASN A 199 9.85 7.37 4.84
C ASN A 199 9.62 8.13 6.15
N GLU A 200 9.53 9.46 6.03
CA GLU A 200 9.40 10.35 7.18
C GLU A 200 7.97 10.36 7.71
N GLN A 201 7.84 10.43 9.03
CA GLN A 201 6.58 10.50 9.75
C GLN A 201 6.46 11.89 10.38
N VAL A 202 5.35 12.55 10.10
CA VAL A 202 5.11 13.93 10.50
C VAL A 202 4.32 13.95 11.80
N GLN A 203 4.86 14.62 12.81
CA GLN A 203 4.23 14.67 14.13
C GLN A 203 2.80 15.21 14.07
N MET A 204 2.56 16.27 13.27
CA MET A 204 1.26 16.93 13.11
C MET A 204 0.13 15.98 12.67
N LEU A 205 0.50 14.92 11.94
CA LEU A 205 -0.44 13.92 11.43
C LEU A 205 -0.45 12.64 12.28
N SER A 206 0.30 12.61 13.39
CA SER A 206 0.42 11.44 14.25
C SER A 206 -0.73 11.31 15.25
N GLY A 207 -0.88 10.10 15.82
CA GLY A 207 -1.83 9.83 16.88
C GLY A 207 -1.54 10.55 18.21
N ILE A 208 -0.36 11.15 18.37
CA ILE A 208 0.03 11.89 19.58
C ILE A 208 -0.63 13.26 19.64
N ILE A 209 -0.92 13.86 18.48
CA ILE A 209 -1.61 15.16 18.41
C ILE A 209 -3.08 14.99 18.80
N GLU A 210 -3.61 16.00 19.49
CA GLU A 210 -5.03 16.06 19.84
C GLU A 210 -5.89 15.81 18.59
N ALA A 211 -6.84 14.89 18.70
CA ALA A 211 -7.63 14.46 17.56
C ALA A 211 -8.40 15.62 16.89
N SER A 212 -8.84 16.62 17.66
CA SER A 212 -9.51 17.81 17.14
C SER A 212 -8.59 18.60 16.19
N ILE A 213 -7.38 18.92 16.63
CA ILE A 213 -6.35 19.64 15.88
C ILE A 213 -5.96 18.85 14.63
N ARG A 214 -5.65 17.56 14.79
CA ARG A 214 -5.29 16.69 13.67
C ARG A 214 -6.41 16.62 12.62
N ASN A 215 -7.67 16.52 13.06
CA ASN A 215 -8.80 16.47 12.14
C ASN A 215 -9.02 17.79 11.39
N GLU A 216 -8.69 18.94 11.98
CA GLU A 216 -8.70 20.22 11.25
C GLU A 216 -7.61 20.25 10.17
N VAL A 217 -6.40 19.76 10.48
CA VAL A 217 -5.31 19.65 9.49
C VAL A 217 -5.74 18.72 8.34
N LEU A 218 -6.32 17.55 8.65
CA LEU A 218 -6.77 16.58 7.64
C LEU A 218 -7.92 17.09 6.74
N LYS A 219 -8.62 18.17 7.12
CA LYS A 219 -9.62 18.81 6.25
C LYS A 219 -9.00 19.75 5.22
N VAL A 220 -7.73 20.12 5.37
CA VAL A 220 -7.05 21.01 4.43
C VAL A 220 -6.92 20.30 3.08
N PRO A 221 -7.41 20.90 1.97
CA PRO A 221 -7.36 20.25 0.67
C PRO A 221 -5.93 19.91 0.24
N GLY A 222 -5.74 18.66 -0.18
CA GLY A 222 -4.47 18.15 -0.66
C GLY A 222 -3.60 17.46 0.39
N VAL A 223 -3.92 17.56 1.70
CA VAL A 223 -3.18 16.85 2.74
C VAL A 223 -3.11 15.36 2.46
N ILE A 224 -1.91 14.80 2.55
CA ILE A 224 -1.68 13.37 2.58
C ILE A 224 -1.70 12.92 4.04
N SER A 225 -2.70 12.11 4.43
CA SER A 225 -2.74 11.56 5.79
C SER A 225 -1.59 10.56 6.01
N ARG A 226 -1.33 10.20 7.26
CA ARG A 226 -0.34 9.16 7.58
C ARG A 226 -0.66 7.84 6.89
N GLU A 227 -1.92 7.43 6.91
CA GLU A 227 -2.40 6.20 6.27
C GLU A 227 -2.29 6.28 4.74
N GLU A 228 -2.56 7.46 4.16
CA GLU A 228 -2.37 7.68 2.73
C GLU A 228 -0.89 7.65 2.35
N ASN A 229 0.01 8.24 3.15
CA ASN A 229 1.46 8.15 2.94
C ASN A 229 1.93 6.68 2.99
N GLU A 230 1.50 5.92 4.00
CA GLU A 230 1.82 4.48 4.09
C GLU A 230 1.30 3.68 2.88
N LYS A 231 0.10 4.03 2.37
CA LYS A 231 -0.45 3.44 1.14
C LYS A 231 0.37 3.80 -0.09
N ILE A 232 0.72 5.08 -0.27
CA ILE A 232 1.54 5.57 -1.39
C ILE A 232 2.90 4.89 -1.35
N PHE A 233 3.55 4.83 -0.19
CA PHE A 233 4.81 4.13 0.02
C PHE A 233 4.73 2.67 -0.41
N ASN A 234 3.72 1.94 0.07
CA ASN A 234 3.57 0.54 -0.29
C ASN A 234 3.33 0.30 -1.78
N GLN A 235 2.60 1.20 -2.44
CA GLN A 235 2.35 1.13 -3.88
C GLN A 235 3.58 1.50 -4.71
N ILE A 236 4.41 2.46 -4.26
CA ILE A 236 5.71 2.74 -4.87
C ILE A 236 6.59 1.49 -4.80
N LEU A 237 6.71 0.88 -3.62
CA LEU A 237 7.53 -0.33 -3.42
C LEU A 237 7.02 -1.51 -4.26
N SER A 238 5.71 -1.69 -4.40
CA SER A 238 5.15 -2.78 -5.21
C SER A 238 5.38 -2.61 -6.71
N THR A 239 5.64 -1.38 -7.17
CA THR A 239 5.95 -1.09 -8.58
C THR A 239 7.45 -1.00 -8.87
N LEU A 240 8.30 -1.05 -7.83
CA LEU A 240 9.75 -1.00 -7.95
C LEU A 240 10.28 -2.25 -8.67
N LYS A 241 11.04 -2.03 -9.73
CA LYS A 241 11.74 -3.08 -10.49
C LYS A 241 13.18 -2.67 -10.67
N PHE A 242 14.10 -3.59 -10.39
CA PHE A 242 15.51 -3.41 -10.71
C PHE A 242 15.75 -3.71 -12.18
N THR A 243 16.54 -2.86 -12.82
CA THR A 243 17.06 -3.17 -14.16
C THR A 243 17.97 -4.39 -14.02
N ALA A 244 17.76 -5.42 -14.85
CA ALA A 244 18.64 -6.58 -14.87
C ALA A 244 20.06 -6.11 -15.16
N GLN A 245 20.99 -6.40 -14.25
CA GLN A 245 22.40 -6.03 -14.35
C GLN A 245 23.22 -7.23 -14.79
#